data_AF-A0A957WZ30-F1
#
_entry.id   AF-A0A957WZ30-F1
#
_cell.length_a   1.000
_cell.length_b   1.000
_cell.length_c   1.000
_cell.angle_alpha   90.00
_cell.angle_beta   90.00
_cell.angle_gamma   90.00
#
_symmetry.space_group_name_H-M   'P 1'
#
loop_
_entity.id
_entity.type
_entity.pdbx_description
1 polymer ?
#
loop_
_entity_poly.entity_id
_entity_poly.type
_entity_poly.pdbx_seq_one_letter_code
_entity_poly.pdbx_strand_id
1 'polypeptide(L)'
;LSPTLAEADLLRRVLSPAEFSDWLWGFFGPAMVETLPQRLAPVRVVDYADGQLSHYSGLNISRAWMLRGIAGALAADDARQAMLLNLAQAHQDLGLPDALHPDYMVSHWAPTFVLYLLSARGLG
;
A
#
# COMPACT_ATOMS: atom_id res chain seq x y z
N LEU A 1 2.90 8.90 5.68
CA LEU A 1 3.29 8.08 4.50
C LEU A 1 4.38 7.10 4.91
N SER A 2 4.45 5.91 4.27
CA SER A 2 5.54 4.95 4.50
C SER A 2 6.68 5.24 3.51
N PRO A 3 7.80 5.83 3.95
CA PRO A 3 8.84 6.33 3.01
C PRO A 3 9.41 5.21 2.14
N THR A 4 9.62 4.03 2.71
CA THR A 4 10.17 2.86 2.02
C THR A 4 9.24 2.30 0.95
N LEU A 5 7.91 2.30 1.17
CA LEU A 5 6.96 1.88 0.13
C LEU A 5 6.83 2.90 -0.98
N ALA A 6 6.90 4.20 -0.67
CA ALA A 6 6.86 5.25 -1.66
C ALA A 6 8.09 5.21 -2.58
N GLU A 7 9.28 4.93 -2.02
CA GLU A 7 10.50 4.74 -2.80
C GLU A 7 10.41 3.52 -3.71
N ALA A 8 9.95 2.37 -3.19
CA ALA A 8 9.75 1.18 -4.01
C ALA A 8 8.69 1.38 -5.10
N ASP A 9 7.58 2.07 -4.80
CA ASP A 9 6.54 2.41 -5.79
C ASP A 9 7.02 3.42 -6.85
N LEU A 10 7.97 4.29 -6.51
CA LEU A 10 8.63 5.14 -7.48
C LEU A 10 9.56 4.30 -8.38
N LEU A 11 10.44 3.49 -7.79
CA LEU A 11 11.46 2.79 -8.57
C LEU A 11 10.91 1.71 -9.48
N ARG A 12 9.75 1.10 -9.17
CA ARG A 12 9.07 0.21 -10.12
C ARG A 12 8.67 0.88 -11.44
N ARG A 13 8.61 2.22 -11.48
CA ARG A 13 8.26 3.01 -12.67
C ARG A 13 9.50 3.51 -13.43
N VAL A 14 10.66 3.45 -12.79
CA VAL A 14 11.93 3.99 -13.30
C VAL A 14 12.79 2.87 -13.86
N LEU A 15 12.82 1.72 -13.19
CA LEU A 15 13.64 0.57 -13.54
C LEU A 15 12.90 -0.41 -14.45
N SER A 16 13.63 -1.20 -15.24
CA SER A 16 13.03 -2.35 -15.91
C SER A 16 12.57 -3.41 -14.89
N PRO A 17 11.64 -4.32 -15.23
CA PRO A 17 11.15 -5.33 -14.29
C PRO A 17 12.26 -6.18 -13.65
N ALA A 18 13.28 -6.56 -14.43
CA ALA A 18 14.42 -7.33 -13.92
C ALA A 18 15.27 -6.52 -12.93
N GLU A 19 15.64 -5.29 -13.30
CA GLU A 19 16.41 -4.39 -12.42
C GLU A 19 15.63 -4.04 -11.15
N PHE A 20 14.32 -3.83 -11.25
CA PHE A 20 13.47 -3.56 -10.11
C PHE A 20 13.41 -4.74 -9.15
N SER A 21 13.25 -5.96 -9.67
CA SER A 21 13.22 -7.19 -8.88
C SER A 21 14.49 -7.35 -8.02
N ASP A 22 15.66 -7.15 -8.64
CA ASP A 22 16.97 -7.24 -7.99
C ASP A 22 17.17 -6.09 -7.00
N TRP A 23 16.82 -4.87 -7.38
CA TRP A 23 16.88 -3.70 -6.50
C TRP A 23 16.00 -3.90 -5.26
N LEU A 24 14.77 -4.38 -5.43
CA LEU A 24 13.82 -4.59 -4.34
C LEU A 24 14.35 -5.62 -3.33
N TRP A 25 15.02 -6.66 -3.82
CA TRP A 25 15.71 -7.63 -2.97
C TRP A 25 16.86 -6.98 -2.20
N GLY A 26 17.69 -6.17 -2.85
CA GLY A 26 18.78 -5.44 -2.19
C GLY A 26 18.29 -4.41 -1.16
N PHE A 27 17.17 -3.75 -1.43
CA PHE A 27 16.63 -2.67 -0.60
C PHE A 27 16.01 -3.15 0.71
N PHE A 28 15.23 -4.25 0.68
CA PHE A 28 14.61 -4.80 1.89
C PHE A 28 15.36 -6.00 2.48
N GLY A 29 16.25 -6.62 1.72
CA GLY A 29 17.01 -7.80 2.12
C GLY A 29 16.19 -9.10 2.14
N PRO A 30 16.84 -10.24 2.44
CA PRO A 30 16.22 -11.57 2.37
C PRO A 30 15.09 -11.79 3.39
N ALA A 31 15.16 -11.14 4.56
CA ALA A 31 14.15 -11.25 5.61
C ALA A 31 12.88 -10.44 5.32
N MET A 32 12.78 -9.81 4.15
CA MET A 32 11.64 -8.99 3.75
C MET A 32 10.30 -9.72 3.93
N VAL A 33 10.20 -10.96 3.43
CA VAL A 33 8.94 -11.73 3.40
C VAL A 33 8.38 -11.95 4.81
N GLU A 34 9.27 -12.15 5.79
CA GLU A 34 8.88 -12.39 7.18
C GLU A 34 8.62 -11.08 7.95
N THR A 35 9.44 -10.06 7.68
CA THR A 35 9.46 -8.83 8.50
C THR A 35 8.50 -7.75 8.00
N LEU A 36 8.28 -7.62 6.68
CA LEU A 36 7.42 -6.59 6.12
C LEU A 36 5.97 -6.66 6.64
N PRO A 37 5.30 -7.83 6.67
CA PRO A 37 3.92 -7.93 7.15
C PRO A 37 3.76 -7.44 8.60
N GLN A 38 4.77 -7.69 9.45
CA GLN A 38 4.77 -7.26 10.84
C GLN A 38 5.02 -5.75 10.96
N ARG A 39 5.99 -5.22 10.21
CA ARG A 39 6.37 -3.80 10.25
C ARG A 39 5.35 -2.88 9.58
N LEU A 40 4.59 -3.41 8.63
CA LEU A 40 3.59 -2.67 7.86
C LEU A 40 2.17 -3.15 8.14
N ALA A 41 1.90 -3.72 9.31
CA ALA A 41 0.54 -4.12 9.67
C ALA A 41 -0.47 -2.94 9.50
N PRO A 42 -1.70 -3.21 9.03
CA PRO A 42 -2.75 -2.19 8.93
C PRO A 42 -3.02 -1.49 10.26
N VAL A 43 -3.27 -0.19 10.21
CA VAL A 43 -3.50 0.64 11.40
C VAL A 43 -4.98 0.95 11.51
N ARG A 44 -5.59 0.74 12.68
CA ARG A 44 -7.01 1.04 12.91
C ARG A 44 -7.22 2.51 13.23
N VAL A 45 -8.27 3.11 12.68
CA VAL A 45 -8.80 4.38 13.18
C VAL A 45 -9.59 4.09 14.46
N VAL A 46 -9.23 4.72 15.56
CA VAL A 46 -9.92 4.54 16.86
C VAL A 46 -10.84 5.71 17.22
N ASP A 47 -10.63 6.87 16.58
CA ASP A 47 -11.48 8.05 16.66
C ASP A 47 -11.48 8.74 15.28
N TYR A 48 -12.66 8.87 14.68
CA TYR A 48 -12.83 9.46 13.35
C TYR A 48 -12.96 10.98 13.38
N ALA A 49 -13.32 11.58 14.53
CA ALA A 49 -13.43 13.02 14.69
C ALA A 49 -12.06 13.66 14.96
N ASP A 50 -11.09 12.86 15.42
CA ASP A 50 -9.69 13.27 15.52
C ASP A 50 -9.07 13.38 14.12
N GLY A 51 -8.70 14.61 13.75
CA GLY A 51 -8.14 14.90 12.46
C GLY A 51 -6.79 14.26 12.16
N GLN A 52 -6.03 13.79 13.14
CA GLN A 52 -4.78 13.05 12.91
C GLN A 52 -5.06 11.57 12.71
N LEU A 53 -5.92 10.99 13.54
CA LEU A 53 -6.26 9.56 13.47
C LEU A 53 -7.08 9.22 12.23
N SER A 54 -7.93 10.14 11.75
CA SER A 54 -8.70 9.96 10.52
C SER A 54 -7.81 9.71 9.29
N HIS A 55 -6.57 10.21 9.29
CA HIS A 55 -5.60 10.01 8.20
C HIS A 55 -5.08 8.56 8.11
N TYR A 56 -5.30 7.71 9.12
CA TYR A 56 -4.95 6.29 9.00
C TYR A 56 -5.79 5.55 7.95
N SER A 57 -7.00 6.02 7.65
CA SER A 57 -7.79 5.52 6.52
C SER A 57 -7.05 5.69 5.19
N GLY A 58 -6.63 6.91 4.87
CA GLY A 58 -5.85 7.22 3.66
C GLY A 58 -4.45 6.59 3.68
N LEU A 59 -3.84 6.40 4.84
CA LEU A 59 -2.57 5.67 4.96
C LEU A 59 -2.74 4.21 4.54
N ASN A 60 -3.75 3.50 5.03
CA ASN A 60 -4.04 2.12 4.64
C ASN A 60 -4.34 2.03 3.13
N ILE A 61 -5.19 2.91 2.60
CA ILE A 61 -5.51 2.93 1.16
C ILE A 61 -4.26 3.17 0.31
N SER A 62 -3.42 4.13 0.71
CA SER A 62 -2.19 4.44 -0.02
C SER A 62 -1.20 3.27 0.02
N ARG A 63 -1.06 2.60 1.18
CA ARG A 63 -0.22 1.39 1.30
C ARG A 63 -0.75 0.24 0.45
N ALA A 64 -2.07 0.00 0.45
CA ALA A 64 -2.69 -1.03 -0.38
C ALA A 64 -2.37 -0.80 -1.87
N TRP A 65 -2.51 0.44 -2.34
CA TRP A 65 -2.23 0.79 -3.73
C TRP A 65 -0.74 0.62 -4.10
N MET A 66 0.19 1.13 -3.27
CA MET A 66 1.63 0.97 -3.52
C MET A 66 2.05 -0.51 -3.49
N LEU A 67 1.53 -1.30 -2.55
CA LEU A 67 1.84 -2.73 -2.46
C LEU A 67 1.33 -3.51 -3.69
N ARG A 68 0.13 -3.20 -4.20
CA ARG A 68 -0.37 -3.76 -5.46
C ARG A 68 0.53 -3.39 -6.63
N GLY A 69 0.99 -2.14 -6.70
CA GLY A 69 1.92 -1.69 -7.74
C GLY A 69 3.27 -2.40 -7.68
N ILE A 70 3.85 -2.53 -6.49
CA ILE A 70 5.12 -3.24 -6.28
C ILE A 70 4.96 -4.71 -6.69
N ALA A 71 3.88 -5.38 -6.28
CA ALA A 71 3.63 -6.77 -6.66
C ALA A 71 3.47 -6.93 -8.19
N GLY A 72 2.75 -6.01 -8.85
CA GLY A 72 2.52 -6.04 -10.30
C GLY A 72 3.78 -5.79 -11.14
N ALA A 73 4.84 -5.23 -10.56
CA ALA A 73 6.12 -5.03 -11.23
C ALA A 73 7.06 -6.26 -11.16
N LEU A 74 6.68 -7.29 -10.40
CA LEU A 74 7.42 -8.55 -10.31
C LEU A 74 6.90 -9.57 -11.33
N ALA A 75 7.74 -10.54 -11.68
CA ALA A 75 7.31 -11.68 -12.48
C ALA A 75 6.19 -12.46 -11.78
N ALA A 76 5.27 -13.07 -12.54
CA ALA A 76 4.08 -13.73 -12.01
C ALA A 76 4.39 -14.91 -11.07
N ASP A 77 5.55 -15.54 -11.25
CA ASP A 77 6.07 -16.66 -10.45
C ASP A 77 7.03 -16.22 -9.33
N ASP A 78 7.21 -14.91 -9.13
CA ASP A 78 8.03 -14.39 -8.04
C ASP A 78 7.42 -14.72 -6.67
N ALA A 79 8.19 -15.39 -5.82
CA ALA A 79 7.74 -15.85 -4.50
C ALA A 79 7.25 -14.70 -3.57
N ARG A 80 7.66 -13.45 -3.82
CA ARG A 80 7.26 -12.28 -3.03
C ARG A 80 5.86 -11.78 -3.39
N GLN A 81 5.32 -12.11 -4.57
CA GLN A 81 4.01 -11.64 -5.04
C GLN A 81 2.90 -11.92 -4.03
N ALA A 82 2.79 -13.17 -3.58
CA ALA A 82 1.70 -13.60 -2.71
C ALA A 82 1.69 -12.82 -1.38
N MET A 83 2.87 -12.63 -0.76
CA MET A 83 2.99 -11.86 0.47
C MET A 83 2.58 -10.39 0.27
N LEU A 84 3.07 -9.74 -0.79
CA LEU A 84 2.77 -8.34 -1.09
C LEU A 84 1.29 -8.12 -1.36
N LEU A 85 0.66 -9.02 -2.14
CA LEU A 85 -0.77 -8.96 -2.44
C LEU A 85 -1.64 -9.22 -1.20
N ASN A 86 -1.25 -10.17 -0.34
CA ASN A 86 -1.95 -10.43 0.92
C ASN A 86 -1.88 -9.22 1.86
N LEU A 87 -0.71 -8.59 1.97
CA LEU A 87 -0.53 -7.39 2.77
C LEU A 87 -1.32 -6.20 2.19
N ALA A 88 -1.34 -6.07 0.86
CA ALA A 88 -2.16 -5.07 0.18
C ALA A 88 -3.66 -5.26 0.47
N GLN A 89 -4.13 -6.51 0.41
CA GLN A 89 -5.51 -6.86 0.69
C GLN A 89 -5.87 -6.55 2.15
N ALA A 90 -5.01 -6.88 3.12
CA ALA A 90 -5.25 -6.56 4.53
C ALA A 90 -5.38 -5.05 4.78
N HIS A 91 -4.57 -4.22 4.10
CA HIS A 91 -4.73 -2.77 4.16
C HIS A 91 -6.01 -2.29 3.51
N GLN A 92 -6.39 -2.86 2.37
CA GLN A 92 -7.63 -2.51 1.66
C GLN A 92 -8.87 -2.87 2.49
N ASP A 93 -8.90 -4.07 3.07
CA ASP A 93 -10.04 -4.56 3.85
C ASP A 93 -10.32 -3.68 5.07
N LEU A 94 -9.26 -3.14 5.69
CA LEU A 94 -9.40 -2.20 6.80
C LEU A 94 -9.65 -0.77 6.31
N GLY A 95 -8.89 -0.31 5.31
CA GLY A 95 -8.91 1.09 4.88
C GLY A 95 -10.14 1.48 4.07
N LEU A 96 -10.74 0.56 3.31
CA LEU A 96 -11.85 0.89 2.41
C LEU A 96 -13.14 1.22 3.17
N PRO A 97 -13.59 0.46 4.19
CA PRO A 97 -14.70 0.87 5.04
C PRO A 97 -14.42 2.20 5.74
N ASP A 98 -13.22 2.35 6.32
CA ASP A 98 -12.83 3.55 7.07
C ASP A 98 -12.83 4.79 6.18
N ALA A 99 -12.35 4.70 4.94
CA ALA A 99 -12.27 5.80 3.99
C ALA A 99 -13.65 6.25 3.44
N LEU A 100 -14.70 5.47 3.68
CA LEU A 100 -16.09 5.80 3.34
C LEU A 100 -16.90 6.23 4.57
N HIS A 101 -16.25 6.44 5.71
CA HIS A 101 -16.91 6.91 6.93
C HIS A 101 -17.55 8.30 6.71
N PRO A 102 -18.79 8.55 7.20
CA PRO A 102 -19.54 9.78 6.92
C PRO A 102 -18.98 11.03 7.60
N ASP A 103 -18.15 10.88 8.64
CA ASP A 103 -17.53 12.01 9.33
C ASP A 103 -16.77 12.91 8.35
N TYR A 104 -16.94 14.23 8.48
CA TYR A 104 -16.30 15.20 7.60
C TYR A 104 -14.78 14.99 7.57
N MET A 105 -14.14 14.69 8.70
CA MET A 105 -12.68 14.51 8.80
C MET A 105 -12.13 13.35 7.95
N VAL A 106 -13.00 12.53 7.39
CA VAL A 106 -12.69 11.49 6.40
C VAL A 106 -13.31 11.79 5.04
N SER A 107 -14.63 12.03 5.00
CA SER A 107 -15.43 11.99 3.78
C SER A 107 -15.05 13.04 2.73
N HIS A 108 -14.48 14.18 3.14
CA HIS A 108 -14.17 15.26 2.20
C HIS A 108 -12.93 15.02 1.33
N TRP A 109 -12.07 14.06 1.68
CA TRP A 109 -10.81 13.82 0.97
C TRP A 109 -10.54 12.35 0.66
N ALA A 110 -10.85 11.43 1.59
CA ALA A 110 -10.49 10.02 1.49
C ALA A 110 -11.08 9.29 0.26
N PRO A 111 -12.32 9.58 -0.19
CA PRO A 111 -12.88 8.95 -1.40
C PRO A 111 -12.05 9.17 -2.67
N THR A 112 -11.33 10.29 -2.78
CA THR A 112 -10.48 10.54 -3.96
C THR A 112 -9.33 9.52 -4.06
N PHE A 113 -8.77 9.08 -2.93
CA PHE A 113 -7.73 8.07 -2.87
C PHE A 113 -8.28 6.66 -3.09
N VAL A 114 -9.50 6.39 -2.59
CA VAL A 114 -10.23 5.14 -2.87
C VAL A 114 -10.37 4.91 -4.37
N LEU A 115 -10.63 5.96 -5.16
CA LEU A 115 -10.73 5.82 -6.62
C LEU A 115 -9.44 5.34 -7.26
N TYR A 116 -8.25 5.76 -6.80
CA TYR A 116 -6.97 5.24 -7.31
C TYR A 116 -6.82 3.74 -7.04
N LEU A 117 -7.19 3.30 -5.83
CA LEU A 117 -7.16 1.89 -5.45
C LEU A 117 -8.12 1.05 -6.28
N LEU A 118 -9.39 1.46 -6.40
CA LEU A 118 -10.43 0.68 -7.08
C LEU A 118 -10.30 0.70 -8.60
N SER A 119 -9.80 1.80 -9.18
CA SER A 119 -9.60 1.90 -10.64
C SER A 119 -8.26 1.34 -11.12
N ALA A 120 -7.38 0.94 -10.21
CA ALA A 120 -6.00 0.57 -10.50
C ALA A 120 -5.23 1.65 -11.31
N ARG A 121 -5.64 2.93 -11.21
CA ARG A 121 -4.95 4.02 -11.92
C ARG A 121 -3.51 4.15 -11.44
N GLY A 122 -2.59 4.28 -12.39
CA GLY A 122 -1.14 4.37 -12.14
C GLY A 122 -0.46 3.03 -11.83
N LEU A 123 -1.16 1.90 -12.03
CA LEU A 123 -0.60 0.55 -11.92
C LEU A 123 -0.23 -0.08 -13.29
N GLY A 124 -0.57 0.58 -14.40
CA GLY A 124 -0.23 0.17 -15.77
C GLY A 124 0.53 1.24 -16.53
#